data_AF-A0A2H0V154-F1
#
_entry.id   AF-A0A2H0V154-F1
#
_cell.length_a   1.000
_cell.length_b   1.000
_cell.length_c   1.000
_cell.angle_alpha   90.00
_cell.angle_beta   90.00
_cell.angle_gamma   90.00
#
_symmetry.space_group_name_H-M   'P 1'
#
loop_
_entity.id
_entity.type
_entity.pdbx_description
1 polymer ?
#
loop_
_entity_poly.entity_id
_entity_poly.type
_entity_poly.pdbx_seq_one_letter_code
_entity_poly.pdbx_strand_id
1 'polypeptide(L)'
;MAEEIKKIFNSQFHQQVEGDLNNIILRDDAKRAFELADLIEKILSKHRVEFQEDEAEREFYHRIMIKAKFIALPLLDNADALDLLKNYFLWQFRIPDYDVISKINSKLAAIIIMEERDLYKEELRKALMNNGEMISNTASIRKIRDWIKDYTAQVGPGPADNVERRQYFTDLTKNKEIDETHRRQLELLLTLYELLKYPSSTPLGHEEAYIFDIGGQRQIFNRGQLVDLKIADKEEYERVAGILNSMKEETGMEDTLKELKDLAGQYPAGSLERRAVEEEIRKIKN
;
A
#
# COMPACT_ATOMS: atom_id res chain seq x y z
N MET A 1 -28.23 -4.05 -25.90
CA MET A 1 -27.84 -2.71 -25.40
C MET A 1 -28.75 -2.28 -24.24
N ALA A 2 -30.06 -2.08 -24.47
CA ALA A 2 -30.99 -1.68 -23.40
C ALA A 2 -31.09 -2.69 -22.22
N GLU A 3 -30.99 -3.99 -22.46
CA GLU A 3 -31.01 -5.01 -21.39
C GLU A 3 -29.71 -5.05 -20.56
N GLU A 4 -28.57 -4.74 -21.18
CA GLU A 4 -27.27 -4.72 -20.50
C GLU A 4 -27.21 -3.55 -19.52
N ILE A 5 -27.64 -2.36 -19.94
CA ILE A 5 -27.71 -1.16 -19.08
C ILE A 5 -28.70 -1.36 -17.94
N LYS A 6 -29.87 -1.94 -18.21
CA LYS A 6 -30.86 -2.29 -17.17
C LYS A 6 -30.29 -3.24 -16.11
N LYS A 7 -29.35 -4.12 -16.48
CA LYS A 7 -28.67 -5.00 -15.54
C LYS A 7 -27.61 -4.24 -14.73
N ILE A 8 -26.88 -3.34 -15.37
CA ILE A 8 -25.83 -2.52 -14.72
C ILE A 8 -26.48 -1.58 -13.69
N PHE A 9 -27.55 -0.87 -14.05
CA PHE A 9 -28.26 0.08 -13.16
C PHE A 9 -29.19 -0.65 -12.17
N ASN A 10 -29.03 -1.96 -12.01
CA ASN A 10 -29.87 -2.75 -11.13
C ASN A 10 -29.30 -2.73 -9.70
N SER A 11 -30.16 -2.49 -8.71
CA SER A 11 -29.77 -2.48 -7.30
C SER A 11 -29.14 -3.80 -6.81
N GLN A 12 -29.55 -4.95 -7.34
CA GLN A 12 -28.91 -6.23 -7.02
C GLN A 12 -27.48 -6.30 -7.57
N PHE A 13 -27.24 -5.73 -8.76
CA PHE A 13 -25.90 -5.67 -9.32
C PHE A 13 -25.01 -4.71 -8.52
N HIS A 14 -25.55 -3.59 -8.05
CA HIS A 14 -24.83 -2.68 -7.16
C HIS A 14 -24.41 -3.35 -5.86
N GLN A 15 -25.34 -4.08 -5.22
CA GLN A 15 -25.05 -4.83 -4.00
C GLN A 15 -23.97 -5.89 -4.23
N GLN A 16 -24.00 -6.56 -5.39
CA GLN A 16 -22.96 -7.52 -5.76
C GLN A 16 -21.59 -6.84 -5.89
N VAL A 17 -21.51 -5.73 -6.64
CA VAL A 17 -20.27 -4.99 -6.85
C VAL A 17 -19.72 -4.43 -5.53
N GLU A 18 -20.57 -3.89 -4.65
CA GLU A 18 -20.16 -3.45 -3.32
C GLU A 18 -19.69 -4.61 -2.44
N GLY A 19 -20.38 -5.75 -2.49
CA GLY A 19 -19.98 -6.97 -1.78
C GLY A 19 -18.60 -7.48 -2.24
N ASP A 20 -18.36 -7.47 -3.54
CA ASP A 20 -17.07 -7.85 -4.12
C ASP A 20 -15.95 -6.88 -3.71
N LEU A 21 -16.20 -5.56 -3.76
CA LEU A 21 -15.24 -4.56 -3.29
C LEU A 21 -14.92 -4.74 -1.80
N ASN A 22 -15.92 -4.99 -0.95
CA ASN A 22 -15.69 -5.20 0.47
C ASN A 22 -14.84 -6.44 0.74
N ASN A 23 -15.05 -7.52 -0.01
CA ASN A 23 -14.21 -8.73 0.07
C ASN A 23 -12.77 -8.46 -0.39
N ILE A 24 -12.58 -7.60 -1.40
CA ILE A 24 -11.27 -7.17 -1.88
C ILE A 24 -10.56 -6.34 -0.82
N ILE A 25 -11.24 -5.37 -0.21
CA ILE A 25 -10.70 -4.51 0.86
C ILE A 25 -10.28 -5.38 2.06
N LEU A 26 -11.14 -6.28 2.52
CA LEU A 26 -10.87 -7.15 3.67
C LEU A 26 -9.62 -8.03 3.47
N ARG A 27 -9.34 -8.44 2.23
CA ARG A 27 -8.20 -9.29 1.87
C ARG A 27 -6.99 -8.51 1.37
N ASP A 28 -7.10 -7.20 1.26
CA ASP A 28 -6.12 -6.32 0.63
C ASP A 28 -5.66 -6.81 -0.76
N ASP A 29 -6.58 -7.36 -1.56
CA ASP A 29 -6.28 -8.05 -2.81
C ASP A 29 -6.07 -7.06 -3.97
N ALA A 30 -4.83 -6.58 -4.12
CA ALA A 30 -4.45 -5.60 -5.13
C ALA A 30 -4.78 -6.04 -6.56
N LYS A 31 -4.66 -7.34 -6.88
CA LYS A 31 -4.91 -7.86 -8.22
C LYS A 31 -6.39 -7.80 -8.57
N ARG A 32 -7.25 -8.32 -7.70
CA ARG A 32 -8.71 -8.25 -7.92
C ARG A 32 -9.22 -6.81 -7.91
N ALA A 33 -8.61 -5.95 -7.09
CA ALA A 33 -8.91 -4.53 -7.09
C ALA A 33 -8.58 -3.87 -8.45
N PHE A 34 -7.43 -4.22 -9.04
CA PHE A 34 -7.03 -3.72 -10.36
C PHE A 34 -8.01 -4.17 -11.44
N GLU A 35 -8.35 -5.47 -11.46
CA GLU A 35 -9.32 -6.05 -12.41
C GLU A 35 -10.71 -5.39 -12.28
N LEU A 36 -11.16 -5.13 -11.05
CA LEU A 36 -12.43 -4.45 -10.79
C LEU A 36 -12.41 -3.00 -11.27
N ALA A 37 -11.32 -2.26 -11.01
CA ALA A 37 -11.19 -0.87 -11.45
C ALA A 37 -11.22 -0.76 -12.99
N ASP A 38 -10.46 -1.61 -13.68
CA ASP A 38 -10.42 -1.69 -15.15
C ASP A 38 -11.79 -2.07 -15.74
N LEU A 39 -12.49 -3.03 -15.13
CA LEU A 39 -13.85 -3.40 -15.55
C LEU A 39 -14.83 -2.22 -15.43
N ILE A 40 -14.79 -1.49 -14.32
CA ILE A 40 -15.68 -0.33 -14.10
C ILE A 40 -15.35 0.80 -15.08
N GLU A 41 -14.07 1.06 -15.33
CA GLU A 41 -13.63 2.07 -16.30
C GLU A 41 -14.10 1.73 -17.72
N LYS A 42 -14.06 0.46 -18.10
CA LYS A 42 -14.65 -0.04 -19.36
C LYS A 42 -16.17 0.12 -19.41
N ILE A 43 -16.87 -0.12 -18.30
CA ILE A 43 -18.33 0.08 -18.22
C ILE A 43 -18.68 1.56 -18.39
N LEU A 44 -18.00 2.45 -17.65
CA LEU A 44 -18.22 3.90 -17.70
C LEU A 44 -17.92 4.49 -19.09
N SER A 45 -16.86 4.02 -19.74
CA SER A 45 -16.50 4.48 -21.09
C SER A 45 -17.45 3.94 -22.17
N LYS A 46 -17.87 2.67 -22.09
CA LYS A 46 -18.79 2.04 -23.04
C LYS A 46 -20.19 2.65 -23.01
N HIS A 47 -20.68 3.03 -21.83
CA HIS A 47 -22.03 3.56 -21.61
C HIS A 47 -22.03 5.04 -21.21
N ARG A 48 -21.12 5.81 -21.82
CA ARG A 48 -20.86 7.22 -21.45
C ARG A 48 -22.12 8.10 -21.50
N VAL A 49 -23.00 7.90 -22.48
CA VAL A 49 -24.20 8.73 -22.66
C VAL A 49 -25.19 8.46 -21.54
N GLU A 50 -25.41 7.20 -21.20
CA GLU A 50 -26.35 6.79 -20.16
C GLU A 50 -25.88 7.24 -18.78
N PHE A 51 -24.58 7.17 -18.49
CA PHE A 51 -24.00 7.74 -17.26
C PHE A 51 -23.92 9.27 -17.25
N GLN A 52 -24.09 9.95 -18.39
CA GLN A 52 -24.24 11.41 -18.41
C GLN A 52 -25.65 11.84 -18.00
N GLU A 53 -26.65 11.00 -18.30
CA GLU A 53 -28.05 11.25 -17.96
C GLU A 53 -28.39 10.83 -16.52
N ASP A 54 -27.65 9.87 -15.95
CA ASP A 54 -27.81 9.43 -14.57
C ASP A 54 -26.56 9.70 -13.71
N GLU A 55 -26.60 10.83 -12.99
CA GLU A 55 -25.50 11.27 -12.12
C GLU A 55 -25.29 10.34 -10.91
N ALA A 56 -26.36 9.76 -10.35
CA ALA A 56 -26.26 8.90 -9.17
C ALA A 56 -25.55 7.59 -9.51
N GLU A 57 -25.88 7.00 -10.66
CA GLU A 57 -25.21 5.82 -11.21
C GLU A 57 -23.74 6.08 -11.48
N ARG A 58 -23.43 7.22 -12.12
CA ARG A 58 -22.06 7.63 -12.37
C ARG A 58 -21.25 7.78 -11.08
N GLU A 59 -21.81 8.44 -10.07
CA GLU A 59 -21.17 8.62 -8.76
C GLU A 59 -20.96 7.30 -8.02
N PHE A 60 -21.92 6.37 -8.11
CA PHE A 60 -21.80 5.03 -7.54
C PHE A 60 -20.56 4.31 -8.09
N TYR A 61 -20.47 4.16 -9.42
CA TYR A 61 -19.36 3.46 -10.05
C TYR A 61 -18.03 4.18 -9.87
N HIS A 62 -18.04 5.52 -9.93
CA HIS A 62 -16.84 6.31 -9.70
C HIS A 62 -16.27 6.09 -8.29
N ARG A 63 -17.13 6.03 -7.26
CA ARG A 63 -16.72 5.68 -5.88
C ARG A 63 -16.07 4.30 -5.81
N ILE A 64 -16.69 3.28 -6.41
CA ILE A 64 -16.16 1.91 -6.38
C ILE A 64 -14.80 1.86 -7.08
N MET A 65 -14.70 2.49 -8.26
CA MET A 65 -13.47 2.57 -9.04
C MET A 65 -12.33 3.22 -8.24
N ILE A 66 -12.56 4.39 -7.61
CA ILE A 66 -11.52 5.07 -6.82
C ILE A 66 -11.02 4.18 -5.68
N LYS A 67 -11.93 3.56 -4.92
CA LYS A 67 -11.56 2.67 -3.81
C LYS A 67 -10.74 1.47 -4.31
N ALA A 68 -11.18 0.86 -5.40
CA ALA A 68 -10.47 -0.25 -6.03
C ALA A 68 -9.07 0.20 -6.51
N LYS A 69 -8.95 1.36 -7.17
CA LYS A 69 -7.67 1.93 -7.59
C LYS A 69 -6.72 2.18 -6.38
N PHE A 70 -7.20 2.64 -5.23
CA PHE A 70 -6.37 2.76 -4.02
C PHE A 70 -5.85 1.41 -3.51
N ILE A 71 -6.67 0.36 -3.47
CA ILE A 71 -6.20 -0.99 -3.08
C ILE A 71 -5.19 -1.53 -4.11
N ALA A 72 -5.46 -1.29 -5.39
CA ALA A 72 -4.64 -1.67 -6.53
C ALA A 72 -3.39 -0.80 -6.74
N LEU A 73 -3.16 0.23 -5.91
CA LEU A 73 -2.14 1.26 -6.13
C LEU A 73 -0.75 0.70 -6.52
N PRO A 74 -0.24 -0.39 -5.92
CA PRO A 74 1.05 -0.97 -6.31
C PRO A 74 1.12 -1.48 -7.76
N LEU A 75 -0.03 -1.82 -8.36
CA LEU A 75 -0.17 -2.38 -9.71
C LEU A 75 -0.58 -1.35 -10.75
N LEU A 76 -1.05 -0.16 -10.33
CA LEU A 76 -1.40 0.91 -11.26
C LEU A 76 -0.19 1.36 -12.05
N ASP A 77 -0.41 1.96 -13.21
CA ASP A 77 0.66 2.72 -13.86
C ASP A 77 1.00 4.01 -13.07
N ASN A 78 2.09 4.67 -13.45
CA ASN A 78 2.53 5.87 -12.74
C ASN A 78 1.55 7.03 -12.90
N ALA A 79 0.90 7.16 -14.06
CA ALA A 79 -0.01 8.27 -14.33
C ALA A 79 -1.30 8.16 -13.50
N ASP A 80 -1.87 6.96 -13.41
CA ASP A 80 -3.05 6.64 -12.61
C ASP A 80 -2.78 6.86 -11.11
N ALA A 81 -1.63 6.44 -10.61
CA ALA A 81 -1.26 6.65 -9.21
C ALA A 81 -1.04 8.14 -8.89
N LEU A 82 -0.46 8.92 -9.82
CA LEU A 82 -0.37 10.38 -9.69
C LEU A 82 -1.75 11.04 -9.71
N ASP A 83 -2.65 10.59 -10.57
CA ASP A 83 -4.03 11.08 -10.64
C ASP A 83 -4.78 10.83 -9.32
N LEU A 84 -4.65 9.62 -8.75
CA LEU A 84 -5.21 9.29 -7.44
C LEU A 84 -4.78 10.26 -6.35
N LEU A 85 -3.48 10.53 -6.22
CA LEU A 85 -2.98 11.45 -5.19
C LEU A 85 -3.36 12.90 -5.45
N LYS A 86 -3.46 13.29 -6.72
CA LYS A 86 -3.80 14.67 -7.11
C LYS A 86 -5.27 14.98 -6.92
N ASN A 87 -6.16 14.03 -7.22
CA ASN A 87 -7.60 14.30 -7.33
C ASN A 87 -8.44 13.61 -6.26
N TYR A 88 -7.93 12.54 -5.63
CA TYR A 88 -8.74 11.65 -4.79
C TYR A 88 -8.05 11.22 -3.49
N PHE A 89 -6.99 11.89 -3.05
CA PHE A 89 -6.26 11.56 -1.82
C PHE A 89 -7.17 11.34 -0.61
N LEU A 90 -8.21 12.17 -0.39
CA LEU A 90 -9.08 12.00 0.79
C LEU A 90 -9.96 10.76 0.76
N TRP A 91 -10.10 10.10 -0.40
CA TRP A 91 -10.91 8.89 -0.51
C TRP A 91 -10.31 7.69 0.22
N GLN A 92 -8.99 7.68 0.44
CA GLN A 92 -8.33 6.62 1.19
C GLN A 92 -8.86 6.48 2.63
N PHE A 93 -9.26 7.59 3.26
CA PHE A 93 -9.89 7.57 4.59
C PHE A 93 -11.30 6.95 4.61
N ARG A 94 -11.88 6.64 3.44
CA ARG A 94 -13.16 5.94 3.30
C ARG A 94 -12.99 4.43 3.08
N ILE A 95 -11.75 3.94 3.19
CA ILE A 95 -11.38 2.54 3.10
C ILE A 95 -10.93 2.11 4.51
N PRO A 96 -11.65 1.16 5.15
CA PRO A 96 -11.27 0.67 6.46
C PRO A 96 -9.83 0.16 6.50
N ASP A 97 -9.09 0.52 7.55
CA ASP A 97 -7.73 0.05 7.85
C ASP A 97 -6.71 0.21 6.70
N TYR A 98 -6.96 1.16 5.78
CA TYR A 98 -6.09 1.39 4.63
C TYR A 98 -4.82 2.15 5.01
N ASP A 99 -3.66 1.61 4.61
CA ASP A 99 -2.36 2.23 4.79
C ASP A 99 -1.79 2.71 3.45
N VAL A 100 -2.05 3.99 3.13
CA VAL A 100 -1.55 4.64 1.92
C VAL A 100 -0.02 4.66 1.85
N ILE A 101 0.66 4.75 2.99
CA ILE A 101 2.13 4.82 3.04
C ILE A 101 2.69 3.46 2.60
N SER A 102 2.16 2.37 3.15
CA SER A 102 2.54 1.01 2.74
C SER A 102 2.35 0.79 1.24
N LYS A 103 1.18 1.18 0.70
CA LYS A 103 0.89 1.04 -0.74
C LYS A 103 1.83 1.84 -1.63
N ILE A 104 2.13 3.09 -1.26
CA ILE A 104 3.08 3.93 -1.99
C ILE A 104 4.49 3.32 -1.96
N ASN A 105 4.93 2.77 -0.83
CA ASN A 105 6.22 2.07 -0.79
C ASN A 105 6.25 0.86 -1.71
N SER A 106 5.20 0.03 -1.72
CA SER A 106 5.16 -1.14 -2.61
C SER A 106 5.24 -0.73 -4.07
N LYS A 107 4.60 0.39 -4.44
CA LYS A 107 4.69 0.98 -5.78
C LYS A 107 6.11 1.47 -6.09
N LEU A 108 6.76 2.16 -5.15
CA LEU A 108 8.12 2.67 -5.30
C LEU A 108 9.17 1.54 -5.37
N ALA A 109 9.01 0.50 -4.56
CA ALA A 109 9.89 -0.67 -4.54
C ALA A 109 9.85 -1.45 -5.87
N ALA A 110 8.74 -1.38 -6.62
CA ALA A 110 8.67 -1.95 -7.96
C ALA A 110 9.54 -1.21 -9.00
N ILE A 111 9.99 0.02 -8.70
CA ILE A 111 10.91 0.78 -9.55
C ILE A 111 12.35 0.40 -9.16
N ILE A 112 13.00 -0.39 -10.02
CA ILE A 112 14.32 -0.97 -9.76
C ILE A 112 15.43 0.09 -9.79
N ILE A 113 15.32 1.09 -10.67
CA ILE A 113 16.33 2.12 -10.85
C ILE A 113 16.09 3.24 -9.83
N MET A 114 17.08 3.50 -8.96
CA MET A 114 16.94 4.44 -7.85
C MET A 114 16.68 5.88 -8.32
N GLU A 115 17.32 6.31 -9.39
CA GLU A 115 17.13 7.65 -9.96
C GLU A 115 15.71 7.84 -10.49
N GLU A 116 15.16 6.82 -11.17
CA GLU A 116 13.76 6.82 -11.64
C GLU A 116 12.78 6.81 -10.47
N ARG A 117 13.11 6.08 -9.40
CA ARG A 117 12.33 6.05 -8.16
C ARG A 117 12.27 7.43 -7.51
N ASP A 118 13.39 8.12 -7.42
CA ASP A 118 13.47 9.49 -6.88
C ASP A 118 12.75 10.51 -7.77
N LEU A 119 12.83 10.37 -9.10
CA LEU A 119 12.04 11.18 -10.02
C LEU A 119 10.53 10.96 -9.79
N TYR A 120 10.11 9.71 -9.61
CA TYR A 120 8.70 9.40 -9.37
C TYR A 120 8.22 9.91 -7.99
N LYS A 121 9.05 9.84 -6.95
CA LYS A 121 8.77 10.51 -5.66
C LYS A 121 8.50 11.99 -5.83
N GLU A 122 9.31 12.68 -6.63
CA GLU A 122 9.12 14.09 -6.93
C GLU A 122 7.76 14.36 -7.61
N GLU A 123 7.37 13.51 -8.54
CA GLU A 123 6.07 13.59 -9.19
C GLU A 123 4.91 13.36 -8.19
N LEU A 124 5.02 12.38 -7.29
CA LEU A 124 4.04 12.14 -6.23
C LEU A 124 3.91 13.34 -5.29
N ARG A 125 5.04 13.99 -4.93
CA ARG A 125 5.01 15.23 -4.14
C ARG A 125 4.28 16.35 -4.88
N LYS A 126 4.59 16.53 -6.17
CA LYS A 126 3.90 17.52 -7.01
C LYS A 126 2.41 17.22 -7.15
N ALA A 127 2.01 15.95 -7.23
CA ALA A 127 0.60 15.56 -7.27
C ALA A 127 -0.13 16.02 -6.00
N LEU A 128 0.43 15.72 -4.82
CA LEU A 128 -0.10 16.17 -3.53
C LEU A 128 -0.15 17.71 -3.42
N MET A 129 0.92 18.40 -3.83
CA MET A 129 0.98 19.88 -3.83
C MET A 129 -0.03 20.54 -4.77
N ASN A 130 -0.56 19.79 -5.74
CA ASN A 130 -1.59 20.26 -6.66
C ASN A 130 -2.98 19.74 -6.32
N ASN A 131 -3.14 19.02 -5.20
CA ASN A 131 -4.42 18.47 -4.79
C ASN A 131 -5.34 19.57 -4.22
N GLY A 132 -6.53 19.67 -4.83
CA GLY A 132 -7.53 20.68 -4.53
C GLY A 132 -8.63 20.26 -3.54
N GLU A 133 -8.61 19.02 -3.05
CA GLU A 133 -9.58 18.50 -2.08
C GLU A 133 -9.52 19.28 -0.76
N MET A 134 -10.69 19.43 -0.14
CA MET A 134 -10.84 20.15 1.13
C MET A 134 -10.79 19.16 2.29
N ILE A 135 -9.80 19.30 3.17
CA ILE A 135 -9.72 18.56 4.41
C ILE A 135 -10.79 19.07 5.37
N SER A 136 -10.83 20.38 5.62
CA SER A 136 -11.82 20.98 6.52
C SER A 136 -12.57 22.13 5.85
N ASN A 137 -13.87 22.18 6.04
CA ASN A 137 -14.73 23.26 5.54
C ASN A 137 -14.79 24.46 6.50
N THR A 138 -14.41 24.26 7.77
CA THR A 138 -14.52 25.26 8.84
C THR A 138 -13.21 25.97 9.12
N ALA A 139 -12.08 25.35 8.80
CA ALA A 139 -10.76 25.92 9.03
C ALA A 139 -10.43 27.08 8.08
N SER A 140 -9.49 27.94 8.52
CA SER A 140 -8.88 28.98 7.70
C SER A 140 -8.14 28.40 6.49
N ILE A 141 -7.31 27.37 6.71
CA ILE A 141 -6.68 26.58 5.64
C ILE A 141 -7.56 25.35 5.37
N ARG A 142 -8.07 25.24 4.14
CA ARG A 142 -9.08 24.24 3.79
C ARG A 142 -8.55 23.11 2.92
N LYS A 143 -7.70 23.42 1.93
CA LYS A 143 -7.30 22.48 0.88
C LYS A 143 -5.98 21.79 1.16
N ILE A 144 -5.81 20.57 0.66
CA ILE A 144 -4.56 19.80 0.77
C ILE A 144 -3.34 20.61 0.33
N ARG A 145 -3.39 21.19 -0.88
CA ARG A 145 -2.29 22.02 -1.40
C ARG A 145 -1.91 23.19 -0.51
N ASP A 146 -2.89 23.80 0.17
CA ASP A 146 -2.67 24.98 0.99
C ASP A 146 -2.10 24.58 2.37
N TRP A 147 -2.49 23.41 2.89
CA TRP A 147 -1.86 22.77 4.05
C TRP A 147 -0.40 22.40 3.80
N ILE A 148 -0.08 21.82 2.63
CA ILE A 148 1.31 21.48 2.29
C ILE A 148 2.16 22.74 2.13
N LYS A 149 1.61 23.82 1.57
CA LYS A 149 2.29 25.13 1.47
C LYS A 149 2.57 25.73 2.84
N ASP A 150 1.57 25.74 3.73
CA ASP A 150 1.74 26.23 5.10
C ASP A 150 2.81 25.42 5.84
N TYR A 151 2.75 24.10 5.77
CA TYR A 151 3.76 23.22 6.34
C TYR A 151 5.16 23.50 5.80
N THR A 152 5.30 23.64 4.49
CA THR A 152 6.59 23.93 3.83
C THR A 152 7.12 25.32 4.17
N ALA A 153 6.25 26.30 4.40
CA ALA A 153 6.64 27.64 4.83
C ALA A 153 7.17 27.65 6.28
N GLN A 154 6.64 26.80 7.15
CA GLN A 154 7.03 26.73 8.56
C GLN A 154 8.23 25.79 8.81
N VAL A 155 8.29 24.66 8.09
CA VAL A 155 9.27 23.59 8.31
C VAL A 155 10.37 23.58 7.25
N GLY A 156 10.11 24.13 6.07
CA GLY A 156 11.08 24.21 4.98
C GLY A 156 10.85 23.20 3.84
N PRO A 157 11.45 23.46 2.67
CA PRO A 157 11.23 22.65 1.45
C PRO A 157 12.05 21.35 1.42
N GLY A 158 13.13 21.26 2.19
CA GLY A 158 13.96 20.05 2.31
C GLY A 158 13.35 18.99 3.25
N PRO A 159 14.01 17.82 3.37
CA PRO A 159 13.70 16.87 4.44
C PRO A 159 13.86 17.54 5.80
N ALA A 160 12.83 17.50 6.62
CA ALA A 160 12.80 18.22 7.89
C ALA A 160 13.39 17.40 9.04
N ASP A 161 14.04 18.08 9.99
CA ASP A 161 14.42 17.44 11.25
C ASP A 161 13.17 17.11 12.10
N ASN A 162 13.28 16.06 12.92
CA ASN A 162 12.21 15.59 13.79
C ASN A 162 11.73 16.68 14.78
N VAL A 163 12.60 17.62 15.16
CA VAL A 163 12.23 18.72 16.09
C VAL A 163 11.23 19.67 15.43
N GLU A 164 11.52 20.16 14.22
CA GLU A 164 10.66 21.10 13.50
C GLU A 164 9.31 20.48 13.16
N ARG A 165 9.31 19.20 12.74
CA ARG A 165 8.08 18.44 12.48
C ARG A 165 7.21 18.32 13.73
N ARG A 166 7.81 17.97 14.87
CA ARG A 166 7.07 17.85 16.14
C ARG A 166 6.51 19.19 16.59
N GLN A 167 7.26 20.28 16.40
CA GLN A 167 6.79 21.61 16.73
C GLN A 167 5.55 21.96 15.90
N TYR A 168 5.59 21.72 14.58
CA TYR A 168 4.44 21.94 13.70
C TYR A 168 3.19 21.15 14.16
N PHE A 169 3.32 19.85 14.43
CA PHE A 169 2.19 19.05 14.89
C PHE A 169 1.69 19.45 16.29
N THR A 170 2.59 19.91 17.17
CA THR A 170 2.22 20.44 18.49
C THR A 170 1.37 21.69 18.35
N ASP A 171 1.71 22.56 17.42
CA ASP A 171 0.95 23.79 17.17
C ASP A 171 -0.36 23.51 16.43
N LEU A 172 -0.37 22.53 15.51
CA LEU A 172 -1.59 22.02 14.88
C LEU A 172 -2.58 21.44 15.92
N THR A 173 -2.07 20.77 16.96
CA THR A 173 -2.89 20.23 18.06
C THR A 173 -3.58 21.34 18.87
N LYS A 174 -2.95 22.51 18.97
CA LYS A 174 -3.54 23.69 19.65
C LYS A 174 -4.55 24.44 18.77
N ASN A 175 -4.55 24.18 17.47
CA ASN A 175 -5.48 24.81 16.54
C ASN A 175 -6.92 24.30 16.81
N LYS A 176 -7.80 25.22 17.22
CA LYS A 176 -9.21 24.93 17.54
C LYS A 176 -10.11 24.83 16.31
N GLU A 177 -9.63 25.24 15.13
CA GLU A 177 -10.41 25.25 13.89
C GLU A 177 -10.47 23.86 13.22
N ILE A 178 -9.63 22.93 13.67
CA ILE A 178 -9.48 21.59 13.12
C ILE A 178 -9.83 20.58 14.19
N ASP A 179 -10.84 19.76 13.92
CA ASP A 179 -11.19 18.65 14.80
C ASP A 179 -10.17 17.51 14.72
N GLU A 180 -10.33 16.53 15.61
CA GLU A 180 -9.43 15.39 15.71
C GLU A 180 -9.41 14.52 14.44
N THR A 181 -10.53 14.40 13.72
CA THR A 181 -10.59 13.61 12.49
C THR A 181 -9.74 14.24 11.39
N HIS A 182 -9.94 15.54 11.15
CA HIS A 182 -9.17 16.29 10.16
C HIS A 182 -7.68 16.40 10.55
N ARG A 183 -7.37 16.46 11.84
CA ARG A 183 -5.98 16.45 12.33
C ARG A 183 -5.25 15.16 11.97
N ARG A 184 -5.87 14.00 12.18
CA ARG A 184 -5.29 12.70 11.78
C ARG A 184 -5.08 12.61 10.27
N GLN A 185 -6.00 13.15 9.49
CA GLN A 185 -5.85 13.21 8.04
C GLN A 185 -4.64 14.05 7.62
N LEU A 186 -4.45 15.20 8.27
CA LEU A 186 -3.29 16.07 8.06
C LEU A 186 -1.98 15.42 8.49
N GLU A 187 -1.95 14.75 9.64
CA GLU A 187 -0.77 14.02 10.11
C GLU A 187 -0.33 12.96 9.11
N LEU A 188 -1.27 12.18 8.57
CA LEU A 188 -0.96 11.17 7.56
C LEU A 188 -0.51 11.81 6.25
N LEU A 189 -1.20 12.86 5.78
CA LEU A 189 -0.82 13.62 4.58
C LEU A 189 0.62 14.14 4.67
N LEU A 190 0.93 14.85 5.76
CA LEU A 190 2.24 15.48 5.95
C LEU A 190 3.33 14.45 6.21
N THR A 191 3.01 13.32 6.85
CA THR A 191 3.94 12.20 7.00
C THR A 191 4.29 11.57 5.65
N LEU A 192 3.29 11.32 4.79
CA LEU A 192 3.54 10.83 3.44
C LEU A 192 4.35 11.85 2.63
N TYR A 193 3.96 13.13 2.66
CA TYR A 193 4.66 14.19 1.94
C TYR A 193 6.13 14.30 2.34
N GLU A 194 6.42 14.21 3.65
CA GLU A 194 7.79 14.18 4.18
C GLU A 194 8.57 12.96 3.73
N LEU A 195 7.96 11.77 3.77
CA LEU A 195 8.61 10.54 3.35
C LEU A 195 9.10 10.62 1.90
N LEU A 196 8.30 11.22 1.02
CA LEU A 196 8.65 11.40 -0.38
C LEU A 196 9.80 12.41 -0.61
N LYS A 197 10.22 13.18 0.41
CA LYS A 197 11.39 14.07 0.31
C LYS A 197 12.72 13.33 0.45
N TYR A 198 12.71 12.14 1.05
CA TYR A 198 13.95 11.40 1.31
C TYR A 198 14.42 10.64 0.06
N PRO A 199 15.67 10.86 -0.39
CA PRO A 199 16.24 10.08 -1.49
C PRO A 199 16.24 8.59 -1.16
N SER A 200 15.96 7.77 -2.16
CA SER A 200 15.88 6.31 -2.02
C SER A 200 17.20 5.67 -1.62
N SER A 201 18.31 6.36 -1.85
CA SER A 201 19.65 5.97 -1.41
C SER A 201 19.90 6.16 0.10
N THR A 202 19.00 6.84 0.82
CA THR A 202 19.13 7.07 2.26
C THR A 202 18.40 6.00 3.07
N PRO A 203 18.88 5.61 4.26
CA PRO A 203 18.19 4.65 5.12
C PRO A 203 16.73 5.00 5.44
N LEU A 204 16.40 6.29 5.52
CA LEU A 204 15.05 6.78 5.79
C LEU A 204 14.16 6.81 4.54
N GLY A 205 14.77 6.98 3.37
CA GLY A 205 14.07 7.00 2.09
C GLY A 205 13.96 5.65 1.41
N HIS A 206 14.60 4.61 1.97
CA HIS A 206 14.55 3.26 1.41
C HIS A 206 13.22 2.57 1.72
N GLU A 207 12.58 2.04 0.69
CA GLU A 207 11.23 1.46 0.74
C GLU A 207 11.22 -0.02 1.10
N GLU A 208 12.36 -0.68 0.93
CA GLU A 208 12.53 -2.11 1.20
C GLU A 208 13.09 -2.34 2.60
N ALA A 209 12.55 -3.34 3.29
CA ALA A 209 13.10 -3.80 4.55
C ALA A 209 14.28 -4.76 4.28
N TYR A 210 15.42 -4.50 4.92
CA TYR A 210 16.56 -5.42 4.88
C TYR A 210 16.49 -6.36 6.07
N ILE A 211 16.54 -7.66 5.80
CA ILE A 211 16.80 -8.65 6.84
C ILE A 211 18.31 -8.89 6.83
N PHE A 212 18.95 -8.71 7.98
CA PHE A 212 20.34 -9.10 8.15
C PHE A 212 20.51 -9.96 9.40
N ASP A 213 21.55 -10.77 9.36
CA ASP A 213 21.97 -11.65 10.45
C ASP A 213 23.19 -11.02 11.13
N ILE A 214 23.02 -10.58 12.37
CA ILE A 214 24.12 -10.08 13.19
C ILE A 214 24.24 -11.00 14.40
N GLY A 215 25.30 -11.81 14.42
CA GLY A 215 25.59 -12.71 15.54
C GLY A 215 24.55 -13.81 15.76
N GLY A 216 23.88 -14.29 14.70
CA GLY A 216 22.85 -15.33 14.79
C GLY A 216 21.47 -14.81 15.14
N GLN A 217 21.28 -13.49 15.23
CA GLN A 217 19.98 -12.85 15.42
C GLN A 217 19.56 -12.18 14.11
N ARG A 218 18.42 -12.60 13.56
CA ARG A 218 17.80 -11.92 12.42
C ARG A 218 17.19 -10.61 12.90
N GLN A 219 17.65 -9.52 12.29
CA GLN A 219 17.15 -8.19 12.55
C GLN A 219 16.54 -7.64 11.26
N ILE A 220 15.44 -6.90 11.40
CA ILE A 220 14.85 -6.15 10.29
C ILE A 220 15.31 -4.71 10.40
N PHE A 221 15.95 -4.21 9.36
CA PHE A 221 16.20 -2.80 9.19
C PHE A 221 15.20 -2.22 8.21
N ASN A 222 14.35 -1.37 8.75
CA ASN A 222 13.30 -0.73 8.00
C ASN A 222 13.30 0.75 8.39
N ARG A 223 13.53 1.64 7.41
CA ARG A 223 13.48 3.09 7.58
C ARG A 223 14.33 3.62 8.74
N GLY A 224 15.59 3.19 8.80
CA GLY A 224 16.52 3.63 9.85
C GLY A 224 16.25 3.06 11.24
N GLN A 225 15.25 2.18 11.40
CA GLN A 225 14.98 1.46 12.63
C GLN A 225 15.39 0.00 12.51
N LEU A 226 16.00 -0.49 13.59
CA LEU A 226 16.50 -1.84 13.71
C LEU A 226 15.56 -2.57 14.68
N VAL A 227 14.82 -3.54 14.17
CA VAL A 227 13.83 -4.31 14.94
C VAL A 227 14.33 -5.74 15.08
N ASP A 228 14.54 -6.17 16.32
CA ASP A 228 14.87 -7.56 16.62
C ASP A 228 13.66 -8.45 16.30
N LEU A 229 13.84 -9.46 15.44
CA LEU A 229 12.88 -10.54 15.35
C LEU A 229 13.04 -11.39 16.61
N LYS A 230 12.17 -11.15 17.61
CA LYS A 230 11.97 -12.11 18.70
C LYS A 230 11.37 -13.37 18.12
N ILE A 231 12.23 -14.30 17.69
CA ILE A 231 11.83 -15.66 17.35
C ILE A 231 11.33 -16.28 18.66
N ALA A 232 10.01 -16.50 18.75
CA ALA A 232 9.46 -17.39 19.76
C ALA A 232 9.96 -18.81 19.45
N ASP A 233 10.60 -19.42 20.44
CA ASP A 233 11.11 -20.80 20.50
C ASP A 233 12.18 -21.25 19.49
N LYS A 234 13.42 -20.89 19.84
CA LYS A 234 14.70 -21.41 19.30
C LYS A 234 14.76 -22.95 19.21
N GLU A 235 14.12 -23.66 20.15
CA GLU A 235 14.10 -25.13 20.19
C GLU A 235 13.30 -25.79 19.06
N GLU A 236 12.34 -25.07 18.48
CA GLU A 236 11.50 -25.60 17.41
C GLU A 236 12.16 -25.42 16.04
N TYR A 237 12.87 -24.29 15.85
CA TYR A 237 13.72 -24.08 14.68
C TYR A 237 14.87 -25.08 14.62
N GLU A 238 15.56 -25.34 15.75
CA GLU A 238 16.65 -26.30 15.81
C GLU A 238 16.17 -27.75 15.53
N ARG A 239 14.94 -28.10 15.93
CA ARG A 239 14.31 -29.39 15.57
C ARG A 239 14.05 -29.50 14.06
N VAL A 240 13.48 -28.47 13.45
CA VAL A 240 13.18 -28.47 12.00
C VAL A 240 14.48 -28.46 11.18
N ALA A 241 15.47 -27.65 11.59
CA ALA A 241 16.78 -27.61 10.94
C ALA A 241 17.57 -28.93 11.08
N GLY A 242 17.45 -29.60 12.25
CA GLY A 242 18.05 -30.92 12.48
C GLY A 242 17.48 -32.00 11.56
N ILE A 243 16.14 -32.04 11.41
CA ILE A 243 15.45 -32.97 10.51
C ILE A 243 15.87 -32.73 9.05
N LEU A 244 15.95 -31.47 8.63
CA LEU A 244 16.34 -31.09 7.26
C LEU A 244 17.80 -31.42 6.94
N ASN A 245 18.70 -31.35 7.92
CA ASN A 245 20.10 -31.69 7.72
C ASN A 245 20.32 -33.21 7.66
N SER A 246 19.62 -34.02 8.47
CA SER A 246 19.68 -35.48 8.36
C SER A 246 19.15 -35.99 7.01
N MET A 247 18.17 -35.30 6.42
CA MET A 247 17.63 -35.65 5.10
C MET A 247 18.58 -35.30 3.95
N LYS A 248 19.54 -34.38 4.13
CA LYS A 248 20.55 -34.04 3.12
C LYS A 248 21.73 -35.01 3.09
N GLU A 249 21.95 -35.76 4.17
CA GLU A 249 23.10 -36.67 4.28
C GLU A 249 22.82 -38.09 3.74
N GLU A 250 21.55 -38.49 3.58
CA GLU A 250 21.19 -39.88 3.22
C GLU A 250 20.65 -40.10 1.80
N THR A 251 20.27 -39.06 1.04
CA THR A 251 19.65 -39.24 -0.30
C THR A 251 20.22 -38.33 -1.39
N GLY A 252 20.23 -38.85 -2.63
CA GLY A 252 20.67 -38.09 -3.81
C GLY A 252 19.71 -36.94 -4.15
N MET A 253 20.24 -35.91 -4.83
CA MET A 253 19.59 -34.60 -5.05
C MET A 253 18.15 -34.67 -5.64
N GLU A 254 17.85 -35.67 -6.47
CA GLU A 254 16.50 -35.90 -7.02
C GLU A 254 15.53 -36.52 -6.01
N ASP A 255 16.02 -37.42 -5.14
CA ASP A 255 15.23 -38.05 -4.09
C ASP A 255 14.93 -37.05 -2.97
N THR A 256 15.92 -36.22 -2.59
CA THR A 256 15.74 -35.13 -1.61
C THR A 256 14.66 -34.13 -2.04
N LEU A 257 14.61 -33.79 -3.33
CA LEU A 257 13.61 -32.83 -3.84
C LEU A 257 12.19 -33.41 -3.89
N LYS A 258 12.07 -34.73 -4.03
CA LYS A 258 10.79 -35.44 -3.96
C LYS A 258 10.30 -35.51 -2.51
N GLU A 259 11.16 -35.87 -1.58
CA GLU A 259 10.83 -35.95 -0.15
C GLU A 259 10.46 -34.59 0.44
N LEU A 260 11.16 -33.52 0.07
CA LEU A 260 10.81 -32.17 0.51
C LEU A 260 9.43 -31.72 -0.02
N LYS A 261 9.06 -32.10 -1.25
CA LYS A 261 7.72 -31.82 -1.78
C LYS A 261 6.65 -32.61 -1.04
N ASP A 262 6.92 -33.87 -0.73
CA ASP A 262 6.00 -34.73 0.04
C ASP A 262 5.84 -34.19 1.47
N LEU A 263 6.92 -33.70 2.09
CA LEU A 263 6.92 -33.07 3.41
C LEU A 263 6.16 -31.74 3.41
N ALA A 264 6.35 -30.87 2.40
CA ALA A 264 5.57 -29.65 2.26
C ALA A 264 4.06 -29.93 2.10
N GLY A 265 3.70 -31.08 1.52
CA GLY A 265 2.33 -31.55 1.39
C GLY A 265 1.67 -31.98 2.71
N GLN A 266 2.45 -32.28 3.74
CA GLN A 266 1.94 -32.64 5.08
C GLN A 266 1.48 -31.42 5.89
N TYR A 267 1.87 -30.22 5.46
CA TYR A 267 1.57 -28.97 6.16
C TYR A 267 0.49 -28.13 5.44
N PRO A 268 -0.39 -27.44 6.20
CA PRO A 268 -1.42 -26.58 5.62
C PRO A 268 -0.84 -25.48 4.71
N ALA A 269 -1.57 -25.13 3.65
CA ALA A 269 -1.17 -24.05 2.76
C ALA A 269 -1.03 -22.72 3.53
N GLY A 270 0.12 -22.06 3.40
CA GLY A 270 0.42 -20.80 4.09
C GLY A 270 0.97 -20.95 5.51
N SER A 271 1.11 -22.19 6.02
CA SER A 271 1.74 -22.43 7.32
C SER A 271 3.25 -22.13 7.28
N LEU A 272 3.82 -21.80 8.44
CA LEU A 272 5.23 -21.47 8.57
C LEU A 272 6.14 -22.65 8.19
N GLU A 273 5.73 -23.86 8.55
CA GLU A 273 6.39 -25.13 8.26
C GLU A 273 6.45 -25.36 6.76
N ARG A 274 5.33 -25.13 6.07
CA ARG A 274 5.27 -25.27 4.62
C ARG A 274 6.17 -24.27 3.91
N ARG A 275 6.19 -23.01 4.37
CA ARG A 275 7.05 -21.96 3.80
C ARG A 275 8.54 -22.25 4.01
N ALA A 276 8.90 -22.80 5.17
CA ALA A 276 10.28 -23.20 5.45
C ALA A 276 10.75 -24.33 4.52
N VAL A 277 9.91 -25.35 4.30
CA VAL A 277 10.22 -26.47 3.40
C VAL A 277 10.26 -26.01 1.93
N GLU A 278 9.32 -25.14 1.51
CA GLU A 278 9.28 -24.59 0.14
C GLU A 278 10.52 -23.73 -0.20
N GLU A 279 11.06 -23.00 0.78
CA GLU A 279 12.28 -22.19 0.59
C GLU A 279 13.51 -23.08 0.41
N GLU A 280 13.61 -24.22 1.10
CA GLU A 280 14.70 -25.19 0.88
C GLU A 280 14.56 -25.88 -0.50
N ILE A 281 13.34 -26.18 -0.95
CA ILE A 281 13.11 -26.68 -2.33
C ILE A 281 13.60 -25.65 -3.36
N ARG A 282 13.39 -24.35 -3.11
CA ARG A 282 13.83 -23.27 -3.99
C ARG A 282 15.36 -23.17 -4.06
N LYS A 283 16.05 -23.38 -2.94
CA LYS A 283 17.52 -23.36 -2.88
C LYS A 283 18.17 -24.55 -3.60
N ILE A 284 17.52 -25.70 -3.65
CA ILE A 284 18.07 -26.89 -4.34
C ILE A 284 17.87 -26.79 -5.87
N LYS A 285 16.87 -26.03 -6.34
CA LYS A 285 16.61 -25.83 -7.78
C LYS A 285 17.46 -24.75 -8.45
N ASN A 286 18.10 -23.89 -7.66
CA ASN A 286 19.00 -22.82 -8.12
C ASN A 286 20.45 -23.27 -7.98
#